data_AF-A0A0Z8GST1-F1
#
_entry.id   AF-A0A0Z8GST1-F1
#
_cell.length_a   1.000
_cell.length_b   1.000
_cell.length_c   1.000
_cell.angle_alpha   90.00
_cell.angle_beta   90.00
_cell.angle_gamma   90.00
#
_symmetry.space_group_name_H-M   'P 1'
#
loop_
_entity.id
_entity.type
_entity.pdbx_description
1 polymer ?
#
loop_
_entity_poly.entity_id
_entity_poly.type
_entity_poly.pdbx_seq_one_letter_code
_entity_poly.pdbx_strand_id
1 'polypeptide(L)'
;MKGVKVIDIGSNPEETQFGTCELCFSYGVASNPYMVLEFPDGTQVTHNTYYWDWGDYWEYGVANVVDFSAWLSERDLTDEEVEYLKGDGTHVLLELINEYNYRESEETDE
;
A
#
# COMPACT_ATOMS: atom_id res chain seq x y z
N MET A 1 17.16 -7.26 4.49
CA MET A 1 16.38 -8.49 4.36
C MET A 1 15.75 -8.51 2.98
N LYS A 2 15.90 -9.64 2.26
CA LYS A 2 15.25 -9.89 0.97
C LYS A 2 14.16 -10.95 1.12
N GLY A 3 13.29 -11.05 0.11
CA GLY A 3 12.30 -12.13 0.02
C GLY A 3 10.96 -11.84 0.67
N VAL A 4 10.64 -10.57 0.94
CA VAL A 4 9.28 -10.15 1.28
C VAL A 4 8.44 -10.17 0.01
N LYS A 5 7.23 -10.74 0.08
CA LYS A 5 6.35 -10.90 -1.09
C LYS A 5 4.92 -10.53 -0.75
N VAL A 6 4.16 -10.11 -1.75
CA VAL A 6 2.71 -9.95 -1.65
C VAL A 6 2.06 -11.30 -1.94
N ILE A 7 1.25 -11.79 -1.01
CA ILE A 7 0.57 -13.10 -1.15
C ILE A 7 -0.94 -12.99 -1.34
N ASP A 8 -1.53 -11.86 -0.99
CA ASP A 8 -2.95 -11.60 -1.17
C ASP A 8 -3.21 -10.08 -1.26
N ILE A 9 -4.31 -9.73 -1.91
CA ILE A 9 -4.80 -8.36 -2.04
C ILE A 9 -6.31 -8.35 -1.88
N GLY A 10 -6.86 -7.24 -1.37
CA GLY A 10 -8.30 -7.10 -1.30
C GLY A 10 -8.73 -5.68 -1.01
N SER A 11 -10.01 -5.54 -0.72
CA SER A 11 -10.65 -4.26 -0.38
C SER A 11 -11.78 -4.51 0.61
N ASN A 12 -12.00 -3.55 1.50
CA ASN A 12 -13.07 -3.56 2.50
C ASN A 12 -14.00 -2.34 2.29
N PRO A 13 -14.79 -2.33 1.21
CA PRO A 13 -15.52 -1.14 0.80
C PRO A 13 -16.54 -0.69 1.85
N GLU A 14 -16.58 0.62 2.12
CA GLU A 14 -17.46 1.21 3.12
C GLU A 14 -18.15 2.48 2.59
N GLU A 15 -19.46 2.60 2.79
CA GLU A 15 -20.17 3.85 2.52
C GLU A 15 -19.66 4.94 3.48
N THR A 16 -19.06 5.98 2.90
CA THR A 16 -18.34 7.00 3.67
C THR A 16 -18.78 8.40 3.25
N GLN A 17 -18.82 9.31 4.23
CA GLN A 17 -18.97 10.74 4.01
C GLN A 17 -17.59 11.36 3.76
N PHE A 18 -17.42 12.03 2.62
CA PHE A 18 -16.18 12.67 2.21
C PHE A 18 -16.24 14.18 2.41
N GLY A 19 -15.07 14.79 2.62
CA GLY A 19 -14.92 16.23 2.88
C GLY A 19 -15.05 16.59 4.36
N THR A 20 -14.68 17.81 4.72
CA THR A 20 -14.72 18.34 6.12
C THR A 20 -15.51 19.63 6.28
N CYS A 21 -16.00 20.18 5.17
CA CYS A 21 -16.76 21.43 5.09
C CYS A 21 -18.27 21.13 5.17
N GLU A 22 -19.03 21.83 6.03
CA GLU A 22 -20.48 21.64 6.23
C GLU A 22 -21.33 21.67 4.94
N LEU A 23 -20.85 22.37 3.91
CA LEU A 23 -21.53 22.52 2.62
C LEU A 23 -20.89 21.73 1.48
N CYS A 24 -19.78 21.03 1.72
CA CYS A 24 -18.98 20.33 0.70
C CYS A 24 -18.97 18.81 0.91
N PHE A 25 -19.78 18.29 1.83
CA PHE A 25 -19.84 16.86 2.06
C PHE A 25 -20.49 16.13 0.89
N SER A 26 -19.90 15.02 0.50
CA SER A 26 -20.51 14.04 -0.41
C SER A 26 -20.55 12.67 0.26
N TYR A 27 -21.40 11.79 -0.25
CA TYR A 27 -21.40 10.38 0.12
C TYR A 27 -20.87 9.58 -1.06
N GLY A 28 -20.06 8.57 -0.76
CA GLY A 28 -19.52 7.65 -1.74
C GLY A 28 -19.08 6.35 -1.07
N VAL A 29 -18.30 5.56 -1.79
CA VAL A 29 -17.72 4.32 -1.27
C VAL A 29 -16.20 4.51 -1.19
N ALA A 30 -15.64 4.36 -0.01
CA ALA A 30 -14.20 4.23 0.18
C ALA A 30 -13.84 2.74 -0.02
N SER A 31 -12.91 2.41 -0.92
CA SER A 31 -12.61 1.00 -1.26
C SER A 31 -11.92 0.27 -0.12
N ASN A 32 -11.11 1.00 0.65
CA ASN A 32 -10.25 0.51 1.73
C ASN A 32 -9.39 -0.69 1.29
N PRO A 33 -8.52 -0.51 0.28
CA PRO A 33 -7.67 -1.57 -0.24
C PRO A 33 -6.63 -2.04 0.79
N TYR A 34 -6.21 -3.30 0.68
CA TYR A 34 -5.14 -3.86 1.51
C TYR A 34 -4.27 -4.84 0.72
N MET A 35 -3.05 -5.04 1.21
CA MET A 35 -2.13 -6.07 0.76
C MET A 35 -1.68 -6.92 1.95
N VAL A 36 -1.51 -8.23 1.71
CA VAL A 36 -0.94 -9.15 2.69
C VAL A 36 0.49 -9.48 2.27
N LEU A 37 1.44 -9.14 3.14
CA LEU A 37 2.85 -9.43 2.96
C LEU A 37 3.22 -10.72 3.69
N GLU A 38 4.03 -11.57 3.05
CA GLU A 38 4.71 -12.69 3.70
C GLU A 38 6.21 -12.43 3.76
N PHE A 39 6.77 -12.58 4.96
CA PHE A 39 8.21 -12.45 5.22
C PHE A 39 8.92 -13.81 5.07
N PRO A 40 10.25 -13.82 4.89
CA PRO A 40 11.03 -15.06 4.76
C PRO A 40 10.90 -16.04 5.94
N ASP A 41 10.55 -15.55 7.13
CA ASP A 41 10.32 -16.38 8.31
C ASP A 41 8.89 -16.94 8.41
N GLY A 42 8.05 -16.67 7.41
CA GLY A 42 6.65 -17.10 7.33
C GLY A 42 5.67 -16.18 8.06
N THR A 43 6.13 -15.08 8.66
CA THR A 43 5.22 -14.08 9.24
C THR A 43 4.37 -13.48 8.12
N GLN A 44 3.07 -13.31 8.37
CA GLN A 44 2.16 -12.65 7.45
C GLN A 44 1.54 -11.42 8.11
N VAL A 45 1.53 -10.28 7.43
CA VAL A 45 0.97 -9.02 7.92
C VAL A 45 0.11 -8.37 6.86
N THR A 46 -1.06 -7.87 7.27
CA THR A 46 -1.98 -7.14 6.40
C THR A 46 -1.79 -5.65 6.60
N HIS A 47 -1.53 -4.93 5.52
CA HIS A 47 -1.47 -3.47 5.51
C HIS A 47 -2.57 -2.90 4.63
N ASN A 48 -3.24 -1.88 5.13
CA ASN A 48 -4.09 -1.04 4.31
C ASN A 48 -3.22 -0.27 3.32
N THR A 49 -3.60 -0.23 2.05
CA THR A 49 -2.94 0.59 1.04
C THR A 49 -3.74 1.86 0.77
N TYR A 50 -4.21 2.48 1.84
CA TYR A 50 -4.89 3.77 1.84
C TYR A 50 -4.62 4.51 3.15
N TYR A 51 -4.86 5.82 3.15
CA TYR A 51 -4.96 6.57 4.39
C TYR A 51 -5.98 7.71 4.29
N TRP A 52 -6.41 8.17 5.46
CA TRP A 52 -7.25 9.33 5.64
C TRP A 52 -6.43 10.47 6.23
N ASP A 53 -6.56 11.66 5.66
CA ASP A 53 -5.97 12.87 6.22
C ASP A 53 -6.93 14.04 6.12
N TRP A 54 -7.33 14.60 7.26
CA TRP A 54 -8.30 15.69 7.34
C TRP A 54 -9.55 15.51 6.45
N GLY A 55 -10.08 14.29 6.39
CA GLY A 55 -11.27 13.92 5.61
C GLY A 55 -11.04 13.75 4.10
N ASP A 56 -9.81 13.90 3.63
CA ASP A 56 -9.37 13.46 2.32
C ASP A 56 -8.95 11.99 2.37
N TYR A 57 -9.27 11.27 1.29
CA TYR A 57 -9.06 9.85 1.17
C TYR A 57 -8.08 9.55 0.04
N TRP A 58 -7.00 8.86 0.37
CA TRP A 58 -5.92 8.55 -0.56
C TRP A 58 -5.75 7.04 -0.65
N GLU A 59 -5.84 6.52 -1.87
CA GLU A 59 -5.56 5.11 -2.17
C GLU A 59 -4.21 4.97 -2.88
N TYR A 60 -3.51 3.89 -2.54
CA TYR A 60 -2.26 3.48 -3.15
C TYR A 60 -2.45 2.11 -3.77
N GLY A 61 -2.05 2.00 -5.03
CA GLY A 61 -2.12 0.77 -5.78
C GLY A 61 -0.94 0.65 -6.73
N VAL A 62 -0.74 -0.56 -7.22
CA VAL A 62 0.21 -0.88 -8.29
C VAL A 62 -0.58 -1.47 -9.44
N ALA A 63 -0.19 -1.15 -10.68
CA ALA A 63 -0.90 -1.63 -11.86
C ALA A 63 -0.77 -3.15 -12.02
N ASN A 64 0.42 -3.71 -11.73
CA ASN A 64 0.69 -5.13 -11.75
C ASN A 64 1.27 -5.60 -10.40
N VAL A 65 0.45 -6.28 -9.60
CA VAL A 65 0.84 -6.78 -8.28
C VAL A 65 1.88 -7.90 -8.37
N VAL A 66 1.87 -8.69 -9.44
CA VAL A 66 2.86 -9.77 -9.62
C VAL A 66 4.24 -9.18 -9.84
N ASP A 67 4.34 -8.15 -10.68
CA ASP A 67 5.61 -7.47 -10.96
C ASP A 67 6.10 -6.69 -9.74
N PHE A 68 5.19 -5.99 -9.04
CA PHE A 68 5.50 -5.35 -7.76
C PHE A 68 6.02 -6.36 -6.73
N SER A 69 5.37 -7.53 -6.59
CA SER A 69 5.81 -8.55 -5.65
C SER A 69 7.18 -9.14 -6.03
N ALA A 70 7.46 -9.29 -7.32
CA ALA A 70 8.77 -9.75 -7.79
C ALA A 70 9.86 -8.72 -7.44
N TRP A 71 9.61 -7.45 -7.73
CA TRP A 71 10.48 -6.33 -7.37
C TRP A 71 10.73 -6.24 -5.86
N LEU A 72 9.66 -6.31 -5.06
CA LEU A 72 9.74 -6.25 -3.59
C LEU A 72 10.58 -7.41 -3.03
N SER A 73 10.45 -8.61 -3.60
CA SER A 73 11.19 -9.79 -3.18
C SER A 73 12.70 -9.66 -3.39
N GLU A 74 13.15 -8.89 -4.38
CA GLU A 74 14.58 -8.69 -4.67
C GLU A 74 15.21 -7.56 -3.84
N ARG A 75 14.36 -6.69 -3.29
CA ARG A 75 14.73 -5.51 -2.53
C ARG A 75 15.35 -5.88 -1.19
N ASP A 76 16.45 -5.20 -0.84
CA ASP A 76 17.13 -5.40 0.45
C ASP A 76 16.64 -4.37 1.46
N LEU A 77 15.60 -4.72 2.21
CA LEU A 77 15.02 -3.85 3.23
C LEU A 77 15.92 -3.80 4.48
N THR A 78 16.08 -2.64 5.08
CA THR A 78 16.76 -2.51 6.38
C THR A 78 16.00 -3.26 7.48
N ASP A 79 16.69 -3.60 8.57
CA ASP A 79 16.05 -4.27 9.72
C ASP A 79 14.94 -3.39 10.32
N GLU A 80 15.11 -2.06 10.29
CA GLU A 80 14.11 -1.09 10.74
C GLU A 80 12.85 -1.11 9.84
N GLU A 81 13.00 -1.09 8.52
CA GLU A 81 11.86 -1.22 7.59
C GLU A 81 11.10 -2.53 7.79
N VAL A 82 11.83 -3.64 8.01
CA VAL A 82 11.22 -4.94 8.31
C VAL A 82 10.45 -4.91 9.62
N GLU A 83 11.00 -4.29 10.66
CA GLU A 83 10.33 -4.16 11.96
C GLU A 83 9.03 -3.35 11.82
N TYR A 84 9.06 -2.23 11.11
CA TYR A 84 7.87 -1.43 10.83
C TYR A 84 6.83 -2.21 10.03
N LEU A 85 7.22 -2.87 8.93
CA LEU A 85 6.30 -3.68 8.12
C LEU A 85 5.76 -4.91 8.88
N LYS A 86 6.42 -5.37 9.94
CA LYS A 86 5.85 -6.41 10.81
C LYS A 86 4.87 -5.87 11.85
N GLY A 87 4.91 -4.57 12.12
CA GLY A 87 4.02 -3.86 13.02
C GLY A 87 2.92 -3.10 12.29
N ASP A 88 2.80 -1.80 12.58
CA ASP A 88 1.82 -0.89 12.00
C ASP A 88 2.40 0.03 10.91
N GLY A 89 3.56 -0.35 10.36
CA GLY A 89 4.35 0.40 9.39
C GLY A 89 3.76 0.49 7.99
N THR A 90 2.46 0.75 7.88
CA THR A 90 1.75 0.97 6.62
C THR A 90 2.44 2.04 5.78
N HIS A 91 2.95 3.11 6.39
CA HIS A 91 3.67 4.18 5.69
C HIS A 91 4.87 3.66 4.87
N VAL A 92 5.63 2.69 5.40
CA VAL A 92 6.75 2.07 4.68
C VAL A 92 6.25 1.37 3.42
N LEU A 93 5.14 0.63 3.51
CA LEU A 93 4.56 -0.01 2.33
C LEU A 93 4.08 1.02 1.30
N LEU A 94 3.47 2.14 1.74
CA LEU A 94 3.03 3.19 0.82
C LEU A 94 4.22 3.84 0.09
N GLU A 95 5.33 4.07 0.78
CA GLU A 95 6.58 4.58 0.18
C GLU A 95 7.14 3.60 -0.86
N LEU A 96 7.16 2.30 -0.55
CA LEU A 96 7.59 1.26 -1.50
C LEU A 96 6.69 1.21 -2.75
N ILE A 97 5.37 1.36 -2.59
CA ILE A 97 4.44 1.44 -3.73
C ILE A 97 4.74 2.67 -4.59
N ASN A 98 4.96 3.84 -3.97
CA ASN A 98 5.28 5.06 -4.71
C ASN A 98 6.59 4.95 -5.47
N GLU A 99 7.62 4.39 -4.85
CA GLU A 99 8.91 4.21 -5.51
C GLU A 99 8.81 3.27 -6.71
N TYR A 100 8.09 2.15 -6.56
CA TYR A 100 7.83 1.24 -7.66
C TYR A 100 7.09 1.97 -8.80
N ASN A 101 5.98 2.65 -8.50
CA ASN A 101 5.19 3.35 -9.51
C ASN A 101 5.98 4.47 -10.21
N TYR A 102 6.82 5.20 -9.47
CA TYR A 102 7.69 6.24 -10.05
C TYR A 102 8.68 5.62 -11.06
N ARG A 103 9.31 4.51 -10.71
CA ARG A 103 10.18 3.78 -11.62
C ARG A 103 9.45 3.32 -12.89
N GLU A 104 8.27 2.70 -12.75
CA GLU A 104 7.49 2.27 -13.91
C GLU A 104 7.11 3.45 -14.82
N SER A 105 6.83 4.63 -14.24
CA SER A 105 6.50 5.82 -15.04
C SER A 105 7.68 6.33 -15.88
N GLU A 106 8.90 6.34 -15.33
CA GLU A 106 10.11 6.74 -16.05
C GLU A 106 10.45 5.74 -17.16
N GLU A 107 10.26 4.44 -16.94
CA GLU A 107 10.48 3.41 -17.97
C GLU A 107 9.48 3.48 -19.13
N THR A 108 8.28 4.04 -18.92
CA THR A 108 7.28 4.22 -19.98
C THR A 108 7.43 5.51 -20.79
N ASP A 109 8.23 6.47 -20.30
CA ASP A 109 8.48 7.75 -20.97
C ASP A 109 9.74 7.72 -21.89
N GLU A 110 10.47 6.60 -21.94
CA GLU A 110 11.57 6.31 -22.89
C GLU A 110 11.13 5.55 -24.16
#